data_AF-E1Z3I5-F1
#
_entry.id   AF-E1Z3I5-F1
#
_cell.length_a   1.000
_cell.length_b   1.000
_cell.length_c   1.000
_cell.angle_alpha   90.00
_cell.angle_beta   90.00
_cell.angle_gamma   90.00
#
_symmetry.space_group_name_H-M   'P 1'
#
loop_
_entity.id
_entity.type
_entity.pdbx_description
1 polymer ?
#
loop_
_entity_poly.entity_id
_entity_poly.type
_entity_poly.pdbx_seq_one_letter_code
_entity_poly.pdbx_strand_id
1 'polypeptide(L)' 'MVLSLGGVTGPAMNPGRDLGPRLAFHLMPIPGKGCSEWHYAWVPVLGGLAGGAAAGGLVAAISQLLE' A
#
# COMPACT_ATOMS: atom_id res chain seq x y z
N MET A 1 10.30 7.72 -2.05
CA MET A 1 9.02 7.18 -2.56
C MET A 1 8.21 8.25 -3.30
N VAL A 2 7.69 9.29 -2.65
CA VAL A 2 6.78 10.27 -3.30
C VAL A 2 7.40 10.96 -4.52
N LEU A 3 8.67 11.37 -4.46
CA LEU A 3 9.33 12.11 -5.53
C LEU A 3 9.78 11.24 -6.73
N SER A 4 9.89 9.92 -6.57
CA SER A 4 10.51 9.04 -7.59
C SER A 4 9.63 7.87 -8.03
N LEU A 5 8.73 7.41 -7.16
CA LEU A 5 7.89 6.23 -7.34
C LEU A 5 6.42 6.51 -6.94
N GLY A 6 6.06 7.78 -6.79
CA GLY A 6 4.71 8.21 -6.39
C GLY A 6 3.66 7.93 -7.46
N GLY A 7 3.95 8.19 -8.73
CA GLY A 7 3.09 7.85 -9.86
C GLY A 7 1.60 8.13 -9.67
N VAL A 8 0.75 7.31 -10.28
CA VAL A 8 -0.73 7.45 -10.21
C VAL A 8 -1.34 6.87 -8.93
N THR A 9 -0.59 6.09 -8.14
CA THR A 9 -1.09 5.37 -6.96
C THR A 9 -0.60 5.95 -5.63
N GLY A 10 0.33 6.90 -5.65
CA GLY A 10 1.02 7.39 -4.46
C GLY A 10 1.85 6.31 -3.76
N PRO A 11 2.46 6.61 -2.61
CA PRO A 11 3.16 5.62 -1.79
C PRO A 11 2.17 4.74 -0.98
N ALA A 12 1.21 4.10 -1.66
CA ALA A 12 0.10 3.39 -1.02
C ALA A 12 0.48 2.00 -0.45
N MET A 13 1.64 1.44 -0.82
CA MET A 13 2.11 0.08 -0.51
C MET A 13 2.08 -0.39 0.96
N ASN A 14 1.72 0.45 1.93
CA ASN A 14 1.57 0.04 3.32
C ASN A 14 0.07 -0.11 3.66
N PRO A 15 -0.40 -1.32 4.03
CA PRO A 15 -1.79 -1.58 4.39
C PRO A 15 -2.35 -0.63 5.46
N GLY A 16 -1.59 -0.38 6.54
CA GLY A 16 -2.01 0.51 7.63
C GLY A 16 -2.07 1.97 7.21
N ARG A 17 -1.16 2.39 6.31
CA ARG A 17 -1.14 3.74 5.72
C ARG A 17 -2.36 4.00 4.85
N ASP A 18 -2.93 2.99 4.21
CA ASP A 18 -4.13 3.13 3.37
C ASP A 18 -5.43 2.92 4.17
N LEU A 19 -5.56 1.78 4.87
CA LEU A 19 -6.82 1.35 5.48
C LEU A 19 -7.26 2.22 6.65
N GLY A 20 -6.32 2.70 7.47
CA GLY A 20 -6.62 3.54 8.64
C GLY A 20 -7.34 4.84 8.24
N PRO A 21 -6.71 5.70 7.40
CA PRO A 21 -7.35 6.91 6.88
C PRO A 21 -8.64 6.63 6.11
N ARG A 22 -8.71 5.53 5.35
CA ARG A 22 -9.91 5.15 4.60
C ARG A 22 -11.09 4.83 5.52
N LEU A 23 -10.85 4.07 6.58
CA LEU A 23 -11.87 3.75 7.58
C LEU A 23 -12.33 5.00 8.32
N ALA A 24 -11.40 5.86 8.72
CA ALA A 24 -11.72 7.13 9.37
C ALA A 24 -12.59 8.02 8.46
N PHE A 25 -12.23 8.15 7.18
CA PHE A 25 -13.02 8.88 6.19
C PHE A 25 -14.42 8.28 5.97
N HIS A 26 -14.52 6.94 6.00
CA HIS A 26 -15.80 6.26 5.88
C HIS A 26 -16.73 6.53 7.07
N LEU A 27 -16.19 6.47 8.30
CA LEU A 27 -16.96 6.61 9.52
C LEU A 27 -17.30 8.05 9.90
N MET A 28 -16.43 9.01 9.57
CA MET A 28 -16.65 10.41 9.97
C MET A 28 -17.86 11.02 9.22
N PRO A 29 -18.72 11.77 9.94
CA PRO A 29 -19.83 12.51 9.34
C PRO A 29 -19.32 13.83 8.73
N ILE A 30 -18.71 13.74 7.55
CA ILE A 30 -18.19 14.88 6.80
C ILE A 30 -19.25 15.35 5.79
N PRO A 31 -19.76 16.59 5.86
CA PRO A 31 -20.67 17.13 4.87
C PRO A 31 -20.05 17.13 3.46
N GLY A 32 -20.80 16.65 2.46
CA GLY A 32 -20.33 16.61 1.07
C GLY A 32 -19.24 15.57 0.78
N LYS A 33 -19.04 14.56 1.64
CA LYS A 33 -18.02 13.53 1.41
C LYS A 33 -18.29 12.67 0.17
N GLY A 34 -17.23 12.36 -0.57
CA GLY A 34 -17.25 11.39 -1.66
C GLY A 34 -17.21 9.93 -1.19
N CYS A 35 -17.10 9.00 -2.14
CA CYS A 35 -16.96 7.57 -1.87
C CYS A 35 -15.60 7.23 -1.24
N SER A 36 -15.57 6.18 -0.41
CA SER A 36 -14.34 5.68 0.22
C SER A 36 -13.52 4.74 -0.66
N GLU A 37 -13.89 4.57 -1.95
CA GLU A 37 -13.17 3.77 -2.94
C GLU A 37 -12.79 2.34 -2.48
N TRP A 38 -13.70 1.66 -1.79
CA TRP A 38 -13.46 0.32 -1.22
C TRP A 38 -13.09 -0.73 -2.27
N HIS A 39 -13.58 -0.57 -3.50
CA HIS A 39 -13.21 -1.45 -4.62
C HIS A 39 -11.69 -1.47 -4.90
N TYR A 40 -10.98 -0.38 -4.60
CA TYR A 40 -9.53 -0.28 -4.77
C TYR A 40 -8.75 -0.66 -3.50
N ALA A 41 -9.39 -0.77 -2.33
CA ALA A 41 -8.73 -0.91 -1.04
C ALA A 41 -7.86 -2.17 -0.89
N TRP A 42 -8.13 -3.22 -1.67
CA TRP A 42 -7.32 -4.45 -1.64
C TRP A 42 -5.97 -4.28 -2.37
N VAL A 43 -5.86 -3.34 -3.32
CA VAL A 43 -4.65 -3.16 -4.15
C VAL A 43 -3.45 -2.71 -3.31
N PRO A 44 -3.54 -1.68 -2.46
CA PRO A 44 -2.43 -1.28 -1.58
C PRO A 44 -2.05 -2.37 -0.57
N VAL A 45 -3.02 -3.19 -0.16
CA VAL A 45 -2.84 -4.26 0.82
C VAL A 45 -2.09 -5.43 0.20
N LEU A 46 -2.67 -6.06 -0.83
CA LEU A 46 -2.07 -7.24 -1.47
C LEU A 46 -0.84 -6.87 -2.28
N GLY A 47 -0.86 -5.72 -2.98
CA GLY A 47 0.30 -5.24 -3.73
C GLY A 47 1.50 -4.93 -2.82
N GLY A 48 1.24 -4.31 -1.66
CA GLY A 48 2.25 -4.06 -0.64
C GLY A 48 2.87 -5.34 -0.07
N LEU A 49 2.02 -6.29 0.34
CA LEU A 49 2.47 -7.56 0.91
C LEU A 49 3.22 -8.41 -0.11
N ALA A 50 2.70 -8.52 -1.34
CA ALA A 50 3.34 -9.28 -2.41
C ALA A 50 4.69 -8.67 -2.81
N GLY A 51 4.76 -7.33 -2.95
CA GLY A 51 6.01 -6.63 -3.25
C GLY A 51 7.05 -6.80 -2.15
N GLY A 52 6.63 -6.69 -0.88
CA GLY A 52 7.51 -6.91 0.28
C GLY A 52 8.03 -8.34 0.35
N ALA A 53 7.17 -9.33 0.14
CA ALA A 53 7.55 -10.74 0.12
C ALA A 53 8.50 -11.07 -1.04
N ALA A 54 8.22 -10.56 -2.25
CA ALA A 54 9.08 -10.77 -3.41
C ALA A 54 10.47 -10.14 -3.22
N ALA A 55 10.53 -8.90 -2.74
CA ALA A 55 11.81 -8.24 -2.46
C ALA A 55 12.59 -8.96 -1.35
N GLY A 56 11.93 -9.33 -0.26
CA GLY A 56 12.54 -10.08 0.83
C GLY A 56 13.09 -11.44 0.38
N GLY A 57 12.31 -12.18 -0.41
CA GLY A 57 12.73 -13.46 -0.99
C GLY A 57 13.92 -13.31 -1.94
N LEU A 58 13.92 -12.27 -2.79
CA LEU A 58 15.03 -11.98 -3.69
C LEU A 58 16.32 -11.66 -2.91
N VAL A 59 16.24 -10.82 -1.87
CA VAL A 59 17.39 -10.48 -1.03
C VAL A 59 17.94 -11.74 -0.35
N ALA A 60 17.07 -12.58 0.21
CA ALA A 60 17.46 -13.83 0.85
C ALA A 60 18.13 -14.82 -0.13
N ALA A 61 17.65 -14.89 -1.37
CA ALA A 61 18.24 -15.73 -2.41
C ALA A 61 19.62 -15.20 -2.85
N ILE A 62 19.77 -13.88 -3.00
CA ILE A 62 21.05 -13.26 -3.36
C ILE A 62 22.07 -13.44 -2.23
N SER A 63 21.67 -13.29 -0.97
CA SER A 63 22.59 -13.45 0.16
C SER A 63 23.21 -14.84 0.21
N GLN A 64 22.48 -15.89 -0.21
CA GLN A 64 23.00 -17.26 -0.28
C GLN A 64 24.08 -17.46 -1.37
N LEU A 65 24.15 -16.57 -2.37
CA LEU A 65 25.14 -16.64 -3.45
C LEU A 65 26.42 -15.84 -3.14
N LEU A 66 26.37 -14.99 -2.12
CA LEU A 66 27.48 -14.13 -1.69
C LEU A 66 28.23 -14.70 -0.48
N GLU A 67 27.69 -15.76 0.12
CA GLU A 67 28.35 -16.66 1.08
C GLU A 67 29.10 -17.79 0.36
#